data_AF-A0A950MPG6-F1
#
_entry.id   AF-A0A950MPG6-F1
#
_cell.length_a   1.000
_cell.length_b   1.000
_cell.length_c   1.000
_cell.angle_alpha   90.00
_cell.angle_beta   90.00
_cell.angle_gamma   90.00
#
_symmetry.space_group_name_H-M   'P 1'
#
loop_
_entity.id
_entity.type
_entity.pdbx_description
1 polymer ?
#
loop_
_entity_poly.entity_id
_entity_poly.type
_entity_poly.pdbx_seq_one_letter_code
_entity_poly.pdbx_strand_id
1 'polypeptide(L)'
;GAMTPFRSEKNTNWEGAFRIPLLVRWPGKIQPGQISNEIVQHHDWFPTFLAMAGDPDVTEKLKQGYQAIGRTYKNHLDAYNLLPYLTGHEKKSPRNFFMYLSDDGDVLGMRFDNWKIVFMEQRRQGTIEIWGEPFTRLRIPKIFNLRTDPFERADITSNSYWDWYIDHIPMIYAAQFGAAQWAATFKDFPPIQKPNTFTLDQALSAMRETAAGMH
;
A
#
# COMPACT_ATOMS: atom_id res chain seq x y z
N GLY A 1 -15.16 17.02 2.89
CA GLY A 1 -13.84 16.38 3.10
C GLY A 1 -12.84 17.45 3.52
N ALA A 2 -11.80 17.07 4.26
CA ALA A 2 -10.68 17.97 4.53
C ALA A 2 -9.72 17.95 3.33
N MET A 3 -9.32 19.11 2.83
CA MET A 3 -8.26 19.23 1.81
C MET A 3 -6.92 19.10 2.52
N THR A 4 -6.12 18.09 2.15
CA THR A 4 -4.75 17.94 2.66
C THR A 4 -3.77 18.70 1.75
N PRO A 5 -2.55 19.04 2.21
CA PRO A 5 -1.54 19.63 1.31
C PRO A 5 -0.98 18.62 0.29
N PHE A 6 -1.20 17.31 0.53
CA PHE A 6 -0.78 16.23 -0.35
C PHE A 6 -1.59 16.23 -1.65
N ARG A 7 -0.99 15.74 -2.73
CA ARG A 7 -1.62 15.75 -4.05
C ARG A 7 -2.90 14.91 -4.07
N SER A 8 -3.95 15.50 -4.64
CA SER A 8 -5.27 14.90 -4.89
C SER A 8 -5.96 14.33 -3.64
N GLU A 9 -6.92 13.44 -3.85
CA GLU A 9 -7.89 13.01 -2.84
C GLU A 9 -8.22 11.51 -2.96
N LYS A 10 -9.20 11.05 -2.17
CA LYS A 10 -9.71 9.68 -2.19
C LYS A 10 -9.93 9.18 -3.62
N ASN A 11 -9.63 7.90 -3.84
CA ASN A 11 -9.73 7.19 -5.13
C ASN A 11 -8.67 7.58 -6.17
N THR A 12 -7.52 8.08 -5.71
CA THR A 12 -6.35 8.36 -6.57
C THR A 12 -5.11 7.62 -6.06
N ASN A 13 -4.06 7.58 -6.88
CA ASN A 13 -2.76 6.98 -6.53
C ASN A 13 -1.86 7.90 -5.68
N TRP A 14 -2.28 9.15 -5.47
CA TRP A 14 -1.47 10.21 -4.88
C TRP A 14 -1.50 10.16 -3.34
N GLU A 15 -0.53 10.78 -2.68
CA GLU A 15 -0.40 10.76 -1.21
C GLU A 15 -1.65 11.31 -0.52
N GLY A 16 -2.41 12.21 -1.13
CA GLY A 16 -3.66 12.73 -0.57
C GLY A 16 -4.77 11.68 -0.42
N ALA A 17 -4.67 10.54 -1.10
CA ALA A 17 -5.60 9.42 -0.95
C ALA A 17 -5.19 8.44 0.17
N PHE A 18 -3.88 8.29 0.40
CA PHE A 18 -3.33 7.23 1.25
C PHE A 18 -2.79 7.74 2.59
N ARG A 19 -2.27 8.97 2.62
CA ARG A 19 -1.66 9.55 3.81
C ARG A 19 -2.75 10.17 4.68
N ILE A 20 -2.87 9.65 5.91
CA ILE A 20 -3.84 10.09 6.90
C ILE A 20 -3.15 10.52 8.19
N PRO A 21 -3.81 11.34 9.04
CA PRO A 21 -3.33 11.57 10.40
C PRO A 21 -3.41 10.28 11.22
N LEU A 22 -2.40 10.04 12.05
CA LEU A 22 -2.34 8.92 12.99
C LEU A 22 -1.76 9.41 14.31
N LEU A 23 -2.49 9.21 15.40
CA LEU A 23 -2.05 9.50 16.76
C LEU A 23 -2.11 8.21 17.57
N VAL A 24 -1.02 7.90 18.27
CA VAL A 24 -0.90 6.71 19.12
C VAL A 24 -0.55 7.17 20.52
N ARG A 25 -1.32 6.72 21.52
CA ARG A 25 -1.09 7.10 22.93
C ARG A 25 -1.17 5.87 23.82
N TRP A 26 -0.09 5.60 24.54
CA TRP A 26 -0.06 4.56 25.57
C TRP A 26 0.80 5.02 26.76
N PRO A 27 0.17 5.57 27.82
CA PRO A 27 0.88 6.06 28.99
C PRO A 27 1.76 4.98 29.63
N GLY A 28 2.99 5.35 29.99
CA GLY A 28 3.97 4.44 30.59
C GLY A 28 4.63 3.45 29.62
N LYS A 29 4.25 3.45 28.33
CA LYS A 29 4.82 2.57 27.30
C LYS A 29 5.35 3.33 26.09
N ILE A 30 4.65 4.36 25.66
CA ILE A 30 5.06 5.26 24.57
C ILE A 30 5.37 6.63 25.17
N GLN A 31 6.52 7.20 24.83
CA GLN A 31 6.88 8.53 25.33
C GLN A 31 5.96 9.59 24.72
N PRO A 32 5.41 10.52 25.52
CA PRO A 32 4.51 11.55 25.01
C PRO A 32 5.25 12.55 24.11
N GLY A 33 4.54 13.14 23.15
CA GLY A 33 5.05 14.23 22.30
C GLY A 33 6.05 13.79 21.22
N GLN A 34 6.24 12.49 21.01
CA GLN A 34 7.09 11.99 19.93
C GLN A 34 6.47 12.24 18.54
N ILE A 35 7.34 12.53 17.57
CA ILE A 35 6.99 12.61 16.15
C ILE A 35 7.75 11.49 15.43
N SER A 36 7.01 10.62 14.74
CA SER A 36 7.58 9.58 13.89
C SER A 36 7.42 9.96 12.42
N ASN A 37 8.49 9.72 11.65
CA ASN A 37 8.50 9.83 10.20
C ASN A 37 8.54 8.45 9.54
N GLU A 38 8.53 7.36 10.29
CA GLU A 38 8.63 6.01 9.76
C GLU A 38 7.37 5.62 8.97
N ILE A 39 7.48 4.60 8.11
CA ILE A 39 6.33 4.10 7.36
C ILE A 39 5.48 3.22 8.28
N VAL A 40 4.18 3.48 8.27
CA VAL A 40 3.15 2.70 8.97
C VAL A 40 1.97 2.51 8.01
N GLN A 41 1.45 1.30 7.95
CA GLN A 41 0.22 0.98 7.22
C GLN A 41 -0.91 0.61 8.16
N HIS A 42 -2.14 0.77 7.68
CA HIS A 42 -3.34 0.47 8.46
C HIS A 42 -3.37 -0.99 8.95
N HIS A 43 -2.94 -1.94 8.12
CA HIS A 43 -2.94 -3.35 8.51
C HIS A 43 -1.81 -3.74 9.47
N ASP A 44 -0.79 -2.89 9.70
CA ASP A 44 0.24 -3.14 10.73
C ASP A 44 -0.33 -3.19 12.14
N TRP A 45 -1.48 -2.55 12.34
CA TRP A 45 -2.17 -2.56 13.62
C TRP A 45 -2.66 -3.95 14.01
N PHE A 46 -2.94 -4.83 13.04
CA PHE A 46 -3.37 -6.20 13.34
C PHE A 46 -2.32 -6.99 14.13
N PRO A 47 -1.10 -7.23 13.62
CA PRO A 47 -0.08 -7.94 14.39
C PRO A 47 0.41 -7.12 15.59
N THR A 48 0.38 -5.78 15.53
CA THR A 48 0.75 -4.93 16.66
C THR A 48 -0.18 -5.12 17.85
N PHE A 49 -1.50 -5.11 17.64
CA PHE A 49 -2.47 -5.33 18.72
C PHE A 49 -2.43 -6.76 19.26
N LEU A 50 -2.19 -7.75 18.40
CA LEU A 50 -2.04 -9.13 18.86
C LEU A 50 -0.75 -9.34 19.65
N ALA A 51 0.35 -8.70 19.26
CA ALA A 51 1.57 -8.67 20.07
C ALA A 51 1.32 -8.04 21.45
N MET A 52 0.54 -6.94 21.51
CA MET A 52 0.13 -6.33 22.78
C MET A 52 -0.73 -7.26 23.64
N ALA A 53 -1.53 -8.13 23.02
CA ALA A 53 -2.35 -9.14 23.68
C ALA A 53 -1.57 -10.43 24.04
N GLY A 54 -0.27 -10.50 23.74
CA GLY A 54 0.59 -11.64 24.07
C GLY A 54 0.83 -12.64 22.94
N ASP A 55 0.46 -12.32 21.69
CA ASP A 55 0.74 -13.14 20.51
C ASP A 55 1.60 -12.39 19.48
N PRO A 56 2.92 -12.24 19.74
CA PRO A 56 3.82 -11.51 18.84
C PRO A 56 4.11 -12.24 17.52
N ASP A 57 3.84 -13.55 17.45
CA ASP A 57 4.23 -14.42 16.33
C ASP A 57 3.05 -14.77 15.40
N VAL A 58 1.92 -14.07 15.54
CA VAL A 58 0.70 -14.36 14.77
C VAL A 58 0.92 -14.37 13.25
N THR A 59 1.80 -13.50 12.73
CA THR A 59 2.10 -13.43 11.29
C THR A 59 2.73 -14.72 10.79
N GLU A 60 3.63 -15.33 11.56
CA GLU A 60 4.27 -16.60 11.19
C GLU A 60 3.33 -17.79 11.39
N LYS A 61 2.53 -17.78 12.46
CA LYS A 61 1.48 -18.79 12.68
C LYS A 61 0.48 -18.82 11.52
N LEU A 62 0.06 -17.66 11.02
CA LEU A 62 -0.87 -17.56 9.89
C LEU A 62 -0.28 -18.11 8.59
N LYS A 63 1.03 -18.00 8.34
CA LYS A 63 1.67 -18.61 7.16
C LYS A 63 1.64 -20.14 7.21
N GLN A 64 1.74 -20.71 8.41
CA GLN A 64 1.76 -22.16 8.63
C GLN A 64 0.36 -22.77 8.68
N GLY A 65 -0.66 -21.97 8.99
CA GLY A 65 -2.02 -22.42 9.25
C GLY A 65 -2.35 -22.26 10.73
N TYR A 66 -3.30 -21.37 11.04
CA TYR A 66 -3.67 -21.02 12.40
C TYR A 66 -5.18 -21.16 12.62
N GLN A 67 -5.59 -21.85 13.69
CA GLN A 67 -7.00 -22.03 13.99
C GLN A 67 -7.48 -20.93 14.94
N ALA A 68 -8.47 -20.15 14.50
CA ALA A 68 -9.09 -19.10 15.30
C ALA A 68 -10.58 -19.02 14.96
N ILE A 69 -11.42 -18.59 15.90
CA ILE A 69 -12.86 -18.36 15.68
C ILE A 69 -13.59 -19.49 14.92
N GLY A 70 -13.21 -20.75 15.19
CA GLY A 70 -13.81 -21.94 14.56
C GLY A 70 -13.39 -22.22 13.12
N ARG A 71 -12.34 -21.56 12.60
CA ARG A 71 -11.84 -21.72 11.23
C ARG A 71 -10.31 -21.79 11.19
N THR A 72 -9.75 -22.39 10.16
CA THR A 72 -8.30 -22.37 9.89
C THR A 72 -7.97 -21.27 8.89
N TYR A 73 -7.01 -20.43 9.25
CA TYR A 73 -6.49 -19.35 8.43
C TYR A 73 -5.08 -19.70 7.96
N LYS A 74 -4.86 -19.68 6.65
CA LYS A 74 -3.53 -19.80 6.05
C LYS A 74 -3.30 -18.59 5.15
N ASN A 75 -2.60 -17.60 5.68
CA ASN A 75 -2.52 -16.26 5.11
C ASN A 75 -1.09 -15.72 5.19
N HIS A 76 -0.67 -15.01 4.15
CA HIS A 76 0.46 -14.08 4.24
C HIS A 76 -0.08 -12.71 4.62
N LEU A 77 0.20 -12.24 5.83
CA LEU A 77 -0.10 -10.86 6.19
C LEU A 77 1.06 -9.97 5.73
N ASP A 78 0.78 -9.02 4.85
CA ASP A 78 1.73 -7.96 4.45
C ASP A 78 1.87 -6.88 5.54
N ALA A 79 1.80 -7.27 6.82
CA ALA A 79 1.74 -6.41 7.99
C ALA A 79 2.91 -6.68 8.95
N TYR A 80 3.35 -5.64 9.65
CA TYR A 80 4.45 -5.72 10.59
C TYR A 80 4.03 -5.37 12.01
N ASN A 81 4.60 -6.08 12.98
CA ASN A 81 4.45 -5.73 14.39
C ASN A 81 5.28 -4.48 14.72
N LEU A 82 4.60 -3.37 15.00
CA LEU A 82 5.21 -2.08 15.34
C LEU A 82 5.50 -1.95 16.84
N LEU A 83 5.08 -2.89 17.68
CA LEU A 83 5.18 -2.77 19.14
C LEU A 83 6.61 -2.49 19.64
N PRO A 84 7.67 -3.19 19.16
CA PRO A 84 9.04 -2.89 19.57
C PRO A 84 9.46 -1.47 19.22
N TYR A 85 9.05 -0.98 18.04
CA TYR A 85 9.33 0.38 17.59
C TYR A 85 8.59 1.43 18.45
N LEU A 86 7.27 1.25 18.63
CA LEU A 86 6.43 2.18 19.38
C LEU A 86 6.87 2.34 20.84
N THR A 87 7.36 1.25 21.44
CA THR A 87 7.82 1.23 22.85
C THR A 87 9.29 1.58 23.01
N GLY A 88 9.98 1.95 21.94
CA GLY A 88 11.38 2.39 21.96
C GLY A 88 12.41 1.28 22.13
N HIS A 89 12.01 0.00 22.04
CA HIS A 89 12.96 -1.12 22.01
C HIS A 89 13.72 -1.16 20.67
N GLU A 90 13.06 -0.75 19.59
CA GLU A 90 13.66 -0.59 18.27
C GLU A 90 13.64 0.87 17.82
N LYS A 91 14.71 1.30 17.15
CA LYS A 91 14.85 2.69 16.68
C LYS A 91 14.13 2.98 15.37
N LYS A 92 13.89 1.96 14.55
CA LYS A 92 13.28 2.07 13.22
C LYS A 92 12.04 1.20 13.12
N SER A 93 11.11 1.60 12.26
CA SER A 93 9.99 0.74 11.92
C SER A 93 10.50 -0.47 11.12
N PRO A 94 9.98 -1.68 11.35
CA PRO A 94 10.26 -2.83 10.49
C PRO A 94 9.69 -2.65 9.08
N ARG A 95 8.74 -1.73 8.86
CA ARG A 95 8.16 -1.48 7.56
C ARG A 95 9.06 -0.59 6.71
N ASN A 96 9.57 -1.17 5.63
CA ASN A 96 10.40 -0.48 4.65
C ASN A 96 9.77 -0.40 3.24
N PHE A 97 8.62 -1.07 3.01
CA PHE A 97 7.90 -1.02 1.74
C PHE A 97 6.40 -0.76 1.91
N PHE A 98 5.77 -0.28 0.83
CA PHE A 98 4.35 -0.03 0.73
C PHE A 98 3.85 -0.25 -0.70
N MET A 99 2.76 -0.99 -0.87
CA MET A 99 2.07 -1.15 -2.15
C MET A 99 0.83 -0.26 -2.20
N TYR A 100 0.70 0.56 -3.25
CA TYR A 100 -0.50 1.35 -3.49
C TYR A 100 -1.43 0.54 -4.38
N LEU A 101 -2.59 0.16 -3.86
CA LEU A 101 -3.60 -0.63 -4.56
C LEU A 101 -4.86 0.18 -4.81
N SER A 102 -5.49 0.00 -5.98
CA SER A 102 -6.82 0.54 -6.27
C SER A 102 -7.92 -0.30 -5.63
N ASP A 103 -9.14 0.23 -5.58
CA ASP A 103 -10.35 -0.50 -5.17
C ASP A 103 -10.63 -1.72 -6.08
N ASP A 104 -10.18 -1.67 -7.34
CA ASP A 104 -10.28 -2.74 -8.33
C ASP A 104 -9.11 -3.75 -8.26
N GLY A 105 -8.14 -3.54 -7.36
CA GLY A 105 -6.98 -4.42 -7.17
C GLY A 105 -5.80 -4.15 -8.10
N ASP A 106 -5.76 -3.02 -8.80
CA ASP A 106 -4.60 -2.60 -9.59
C ASP A 106 -3.43 -2.19 -8.70
N VAL A 107 -2.21 -2.51 -9.14
CA VAL A 107 -0.99 -2.00 -8.53
C VAL A 107 -0.69 -0.60 -9.06
N LEU A 108 -1.18 0.42 -8.36
CA LEU A 108 -1.02 1.83 -8.73
C LEU A 108 0.43 2.31 -8.59
N GLY A 109 1.14 1.79 -7.60
CA GLY A 109 2.48 2.20 -7.29
C GLY A 109 3.11 1.41 -6.15
N MET A 110 4.36 1.72 -5.88
CA MET A 110 5.13 1.18 -4.77
C MET A 110 5.88 2.31 -4.08
N ARG A 111 6.04 2.21 -2.77
CA ARG A 111 7.01 3.00 -2.02
C ARG A 111 8.00 2.08 -1.31
N PHE A 112 9.26 2.46 -1.35
CA PHE A 112 10.31 1.88 -0.52
C PHE A 112 11.22 3.00 -0.04
N ASP A 113 11.55 3.00 1.25
CA ASP A 113 12.23 4.12 1.89
C ASP A 113 11.52 5.47 1.57
N ASN A 114 12.24 6.41 0.97
CA ASN A 114 11.72 7.73 0.59
C ASN A 114 11.19 7.75 -0.85
N TRP A 115 11.38 6.68 -1.61
CA TRP A 115 11.04 6.62 -3.03
C TRP A 115 9.61 6.15 -3.21
N LYS A 116 8.86 6.86 -4.03
CA LYS A 116 7.57 6.43 -4.55
C LYS A 116 7.66 6.30 -6.07
N ILE A 117 7.23 5.14 -6.56
CA ILE A 117 7.16 4.80 -7.97
C ILE A 117 5.69 4.66 -8.34
N VAL A 118 5.25 5.39 -9.35
CA VAL A 118 3.87 5.39 -9.82
C VAL A 118 3.82 4.65 -11.16
N PHE A 119 3.07 3.54 -11.20
CA PHE A 119 2.85 2.75 -12.40
C PHE A 119 1.57 3.15 -13.13
N MET A 120 0.55 3.57 -12.37
CA MET A 120 -0.73 4.01 -12.88
C MET A 120 -1.14 5.30 -12.19
N GLU A 121 -1.59 6.30 -12.95
CA GLU A 121 -1.99 7.60 -12.40
C GLU A 121 -3.47 7.91 -12.62
N GLN A 122 -4.10 8.52 -11.62
CA GLN A 122 -5.39 9.18 -11.79
C GLN A 122 -5.14 10.60 -12.31
N ARG A 123 -5.73 10.90 -13.48
CA ARG A 123 -5.56 12.17 -14.19
C ARG A 123 -6.68 13.17 -13.91
N ARG A 124 -7.87 12.70 -13.52
CA ARG A 124 -8.95 13.58 -13.04
C ARG A 124 -8.66 14.04 -11.63
N GLN A 125 -9.19 15.22 -11.30
CA GLN A 125 -9.05 15.85 -9.99
C GLN A 125 -10.43 16.32 -9.52
N GLY A 126 -10.65 16.31 -8.20
CA GLY A 126 -11.84 16.87 -7.57
C GLY A 126 -13.07 15.95 -7.52
N THR A 127 -14.01 16.16 -8.43
CA THR A 127 -15.41 15.73 -8.28
C THR A 127 -15.59 14.20 -8.35
N ILE A 128 -16.85 13.75 -8.32
CA ILE A 128 -17.21 12.34 -8.53
C ILE A 128 -16.65 11.76 -9.83
N GLU A 129 -16.26 12.59 -10.82
CA GLU A 129 -15.63 12.15 -12.06
C GLU A 129 -14.35 11.34 -11.84
N ILE A 130 -13.64 11.51 -10.72
CA ILE A 130 -12.50 10.65 -10.36
C ILE A 130 -12.88 9.17 -10.30
N TRP A 131 -14.12 8.86 -9.93
CA TRP A 131 -14.62 7.48 -9.86
C TRP A 131 -15.06 6.95 -11.23
N GLY A 132 -15.32 7.84 -12.19
CA GLY A 132 -15.66 7.46 -13.57
C GLY A 132 -14.43 7.35 -14.48
N GLU A 133 -13.33 8.06 -14.15
CA GLU A 133 -12.12 8.02 -14.96
C GLU A 133 -11.26 6.81 -14.61
N PRO A 134 -10.87 5.99 -15.61
CA PRO A 134 -9.93 4.91 -15.40
C PRO A 134 -8.53 5.44 -15.06
N PHE A 135 -7.81 4.69 -14.22
CA PHE A 135 -6.38 4.92 -14.04
C PHE A 135 -5.62 4.76 -15.35
N THR A 136 -4.75 5.72 -15.68
CA THR A 136 -3.89 5.64 -16.85
C THR A 136 -2.63 4.87 -16.52
N ARG A 137 -2.41 3.73 -17.20
CA ARG A 137 -1.15 2.97 -17.14
C ARG A 137 -0.03 3.75 -17.81
N LEU A 138 1.08 3.91 -17.11
CA LEU A 138 2.23 4.66 -17.59
C LEU A 138 3.21 3.75 -18.33
N ARG A 139 3.74 4.21 -19.48
CA ARG A 139 4.79 3.51 -20.21
C ARG A 139 6.14 3.60 -19.51
N ILE A 140 6.42 4.76 -18.91
CA ILE A 140 7.55 4.96 -18.00
C ILE A 140 6.96 5.33 -16.63
N PRO A 141 7.28 4.60 -15.54
CA PRO A 141 6.77 4.93 -14.22
C PRO A 141 7.24 6.32 -13.79
N LYS A 142 6.45 7.07 -13.03
CA LYS A 142 6.95 8.29 -12.39
C LYS A 142 7.74 7.94 -11.13
N ILE A 143 8.76 8.73 -10.82
CA ILE A 143 9.56 8.60 -9.60
C ILE A 143 9.41 9.88 -8.79
N PHE A 144 9.21 9.74 -7.49
CA PHE A 144 9.23 10.84 -6.52
C PHE A 144 10.05 10.44 -5.30
N ASN A 145 10.76 11.40 -4.71
CA ASN A 145 11.29 11.26 -3.37
C ASN A 145 10.37 12.02 -2.41
N LEU A 146 9.60 11.31 -1.59
CA LEU A 146 8.57 11.88 -0.71
C LEU A 146 9.12 12.69 0.47
N ARG A 147 10.45 12.78 0.64
CA ARG A 147 11.07 13.68 1.62
C ARG A 147 11.39 15.03 1.02
N THR A 148 11.90 15.03 -0.21
CA THR A 148 12.25 16.27 -0.91
C THR A 148 11.07 16.86 -1.68
N ASP A 149 10.14 16.00 -2.12
CA ASP A 149 8.88 16.36 -2.77
C ASP A 149 7.70 15.63 -2.11
N PRO A 150 7.34 16.00 -0.87
CA PRO A 150 6.25 15.34 -0.13
C PRO A 150 4.88 15.56 -0.78
N PHE A 151 4.75 16.52 -1.70
CA PHE A 151 3.49 16.88 -2.35
C PHE A 151 3.38 16.35 -3.78
N GLU A 152 4.39 15.61 -4.27
CA GLU A 152 4.40 14.97 -5.59
C GLU A 152 4.12 15.98 -6.73
N ARG A 153 4.84 17.12 -6.73
CA ARG A 153 4.62 18.20 -7.71
C ARG A 153 5.78 18.40 -8.67
N ALA A 154 6.93 17.79 -8.42
CA ALA A 154 8.13 18.04 -9.21
C ALA A 154 7.93 17.77 -10.71
N ASP A 155 7.12 16.77 -11.07
CA ASP A 155 6.79 16.43 -12.46
C ASP A 155 5.98 17.49 -13.20
N ILE A 156 5.34 18.42 -12.46
CA ILE A 156 4.54 19.52 -13.00
C ILE A 156 5.27 20.84 -12.90
N THR A 157 5.99 21.07 -11.79
CA THR A 157 6.50 22.42 -11.44
C THR A 157 8.00 22.60 -11.64
N SER A 158 8.77 21.53 -11.81
CA SER A 158 10.24 21.62 -11.93
C SER A 158 10.70 21.52 -13.38
N ASN A 159 11.55 22.48 -13.78
CA ASN A 159 12.20 22.46 -15.09
C ASN A 159 13.27 21.35 -15.23
N SER A 160 13.78 20.82 -14.11
CA SER A 160 14.86 19.82 -14.08
C SER A 160 14.40 18.44 -13.62
N TYR A 161 13.09 18.21 -13.51
CA TYR A 161 12.55 16.92 -13.05
C TYR A 161 13.05 15.76 -13.90
N TRP A 162 13.09 15.92 -15.23
CA TRP A 162 13.44 14.83 -16.14
C TRP A 162 14.93 14.48 -16.13
N ASP A 163 15.81 15.47 -15.94
CA ASP A 163 17.24 15.21 -15.75
C ASP A 163 17.45 14.42 -14.45
N TRP A 164 16.85 14.89 -13.35
CA TRP A 164 16.87 14.19 -12.07
C TRP A 164 16.25 12.78 -12.17
N TYR A 165 15.16 12.62 -12.91
CA TYR A 165 14.52 11.32 -13.12
C TYR A 165 15.46 10.33 -13.81
N ILE A 166 16.16 10.77 -14.86
CA ILE A 166 17.07 9.93 -15.64
C ILE A 166 18.22 9.44 -14.76
N ASP A 167 18.78 10.33 -13.92
CA ASP A 167 19.83 9.98 -12.95
C ASP A 167 19.38 8.94 -11.91
N HIS A 168 18.07 8.79 -11.71
CA HIS A 168 17.48 7.91 -10.70
C HIS A 168 16.72 6.70 -11.29
N ILE A 169 16.86 6.42 -12.59
CA ILE A 169 16.34 5.19 -13.23
C ILE A 169 16.68 3.90 -12.45
N PRO A 170 17.86 3.74 -11.81
CA PRO A 170 18.13 2.57 -10.97
C PRO A 170 17.09 2.29 -9.89
N MET A 171 16.37 3.31 -9.40
CA MET A 171 15.28 3.14 -8.43
C MET A 171 14.07 2.41 -9.01
N ILE A 172 13.82 2.52 -10.32
CA ILE A 172 12.76 1.76 -11.01
C ILE A 172 13.10 0.26 -10.99
N TYR A 173 14.35 -0.11 -11.28
CA TYR A 173 14.76 -1.51 -11.26
C TYR A 173 14.69 -2.10 -9.84
N ALA A 174 15.08 -1.32 -8.82
CA ALA A 174 14.92 -1.71 -7.42
C ALA A 174 13.43 -1.95 -7.08
N ALA A 175 12.54 -1.08 -7.54
CA ALA A 175 11.10 -1.23 -7.35
C ALA A 175 10.54 -2.46 -8.07
N GLN A 176 10.97 -2.73 -9.30
CA GLN A 176 10.57 -3.92 -10.05
C GLN A 176 11.01 -5.19 -9.35
N PHE A 177 12.22 -5.23 -8.80
CA PHE A 177 12.69 -6.36 -8.02
C PHE A 177 11.83 -6.57 -6.75
N GLY A 178 11.57 -5.50 -5.99
CA GLY A 178 10.69 -5.58 -4.81
C GLY A 178 9.27 -6.01 -5.18
N ALA A 179 8.72 -5.50 -6.29
CA ALA A 179 7.39 -5.85 -6.77
C ALA A 179 7.32 -7.31 -7.23
N ALA A 180 8.39 -7.83 -7.83
CA ALA A 180 8.50 -9.24 -8.21
C ALA A 180 8.55 -10.16 -6.98
N GLN A 181 9.28 -9.77 -5.92
CA GLN A 181 9.30 -10.52 -4.66
C GLN A 181 7.93 -10.53 -3.99
N TRP A 182 7.24 -9.39 -3.96
CA TRP A 182 5.86 -9.31 -3.47
C TRP A 182 4.91 -10.15 -4.34
N ALA A 183 5.00 -10.06 -5.67
CA ALA A 183 4.18 -10.85 -6.57
C ALA A 183 4.40 -12.37 -6.41
N ALA A 184 5.62 -12.79 -6.06
CA ALA A 184 5.95 -14.19 -5.84
C ALA A 184 5.23 -14.80 -4.63
N THR A 185 4.85 -13.99 -3.62
CA THR A 185 4.14 -14.50 -2.43
C THR A 185 2.77 -15.08 -2.80
N PHE A 186 2.13 -14.53 -3.84
CA PHE A 186 0.81 -15.00 -4.31
C PHE A 186 0.83 -16.41 -4.89
N LYS A 187 2.01 -16.96 -5.21
CA LYS A 187 2.13 -18.36 -5.63
C LYS A 187 1.71 -19.31 -4.50
N ASP A 188 2.13 -19.00 -3.28
CA ASP A 188 1.85 -19.82 -2.09
C ASP A 188 0.63 -19.31 -1.32
N PHE A 189 0.31 -18.01 -1.47
CA PHE A 189 -0.77 -17.32 -0.78
C PHE A 189 -1.63 -16.50 -1.76
N PRO A 190 -2.47 -17.15 -2.58
CA PRO A 190 -3.31 -16.44 -3.56
C PRO A 190 -4.32 -15.51 -2.86
N PRO A 191 -4.83 -14.47 -3.56
CA PRO A 191 -5.81 -13.55 -3.01
C PRO A 191 -7.07 -14.29 -2.52
N ILE A 192 -7.46 -14.04 -1.27
CA ILE A 192 -8.60 -14.72 -0.63
C ILE A 192 -9.93 -14.04 -0.96
N GLN A 193 -9.88 -12.74 -1.29
CA GLN A 193 -11.03 -11.95 -1.70
C GLN A 193 -10.77 -11.39 -3.09
N LYS A 194 -11.73 -11.58 -4.01
CA LYS A 194 -11.71 -10.89 -5.30
C LYS A 194 -12.02 -9.40 -5.07
N PRO A 195 -11.29 -8.47 -5.71
CA PRO A 195 -11.64 -7.06 -5.67
C PRO A 195 -13.09 -6.85 -6.10
N ASN A 196 -13.77 -5.84 -5.58
CA ASN A 196 -15.04 -5.45 -6.16
C ASN A 196 -14.77 -4.77 -7.50
N THR A 197 -15.69 -4.89 -8.45
CA THR A 197 -15.62 -4.12 -9.68
C THR A 197 -16.92 -3.37 -9.89
N PHE A 198 -16.81 -2.16 -10.42
CA PHE A 198 -17.97 -1.39 -10.88
C PHE A 198 -18.37 -1.77 -12.32
N THR A 199 -17.63 -2.66 -12.99
CA THR A 199 -17.91 -3.11 -14.36
C THR A 199 -18.63 -4.46 -14.39
N LEU A 200 -19.17 -4.82 -15.55
CA LEU A 200 -19.86 -6.10 -15.75
C LEU A 200 -18.91 -7.31 -15.82
N ASP A 201 -17.59 -7.13 -15.70
CA ASP A 201 -16.61 -8.19 -15.96
C ASP A 201 -16.78 -9.39 -15.02
N GLN A 202 -17.18 -9.17 -13.77
CA GLN A 202 -17.48 -10.27 -12.83
C GLN A 202 -18.76 -11.01 -13.20
N ALA A 203 -19.81 -10.29 -13.62
CA ALA A 203 -21.04 -10.90 -14.10
C ALA A 203 -20.80 -11.72 -15.38
N LEU A 204 -20.02 -11.17 -16.32
CA LEU A 204 -19.66 -11.83 -17.57
C LEU A 204 -18.74 -13.05 -17.34
N SER A 205 -17.79 -12.95 -16.40
CA SER A 205 -16.92 -14.07 -16.03
C SER A 205 -17.73 -15.19 -15.37
N ALA A 206 -18.64 -14.87 -14.45
CA ALA A 206 -19.55 -15.86 -13.86
C ALA A 206 -20.42 -16.54 -14.92
N MET A 207 -20.98 -15.78 -15.88
CA MET A 207 -21.74 -16.35 -17.01
C MET A 207 -20.88 -17.29 -17.88
N ARG A 208 -19.62 -16.93 -18.15
CA ARG A 208 -18.68 -17.76 -18.93
C ARG A 208 -18.28 -19.03 -18.20
N GLU A 209 -18.02 -18.97 -16.89
CA GLU A 209 -17.73 -20.15 -16.06
C GLU A 209 -18.95 -21.09 -16.00
N THR A 210 -20.16 -20.54 -15.93
CA THR A 210 -21.40 -21.35 -15.96
C THR A 210 -21.60 -22.04 -17.31
N ALA A 211 -21.29 -21.36 -18.42
CA ALA A 211 -21.35 -21.94 -19.75
C ALA A 211 -20.26 -23.00 -20.01
N ALA A 212 -19.07 -22.85 -19.40
CA ALA A 212 -17.98 -23.81 -19.52
C ALA A 212 -18.18 -25.09 -18.68
N GLY A 213 -18.99 -25.04 -17.61
CA GLY A 213 -19.37 -26.21 -16.80
C GLY A 213 -20.54 -27.04 -17.35
N MET A 214 -21.06 -26.71 -18.55
CA MET A 214 -22.15 -27.43 -19.22
C MET A 214 -21.67 -28.42 -20.31
N HIS A 215 -20.39 -28.81 -20.28
CA HIS A 215 -19.81 -29.84 -21.15
C HIS A 215 -19.19 -30.99 -20.35
#